data_AF-A0A972AV05-F1
#
_entry.id   AF-A0A972AV05-F1
#
_cell.length_a   1.000
_cell.length_b   1.000
_cell.length_c   1.000
_cell.angle_alpha   90.00
_cell.angle_beta   90.00
_cell.angle_gamma   90.00
#
_symmetry.space_group_name_H-M   'P 1'
#
loop_
_entity.id
_entity.type
_entity.pdbx_description
1 polymer ?
#
loop_
_entity_poly.entity_id
_entity_poly.type
_entity_poly.pdbx_seq_one_letter_code
_entity_poly.pdbx_strand_id
1 'polypeptide(L)'
;MNKTYIKNIIVILIALVFAVPASIDFLSMHAQEQIADNPHVSDVRMLSYYSPGLKGTASDTELFILDSGKPGGTLLVLGGTHPNESAGMISAISLVENLKVNQGRVIVIPWTNKSGFTHTSPLDGMLDKFDITLADGCTRTFRIGNRLTNPVDQWPDRSFYKGTSGRKLVGTENAEIRNVNRMYYGKADGVLTEKVCYGIFDLIQSEDVNLVMDMHEGSPEFLYLDCTMVNWKQDNSTAMSIASSMALSMQLDGLDMRAEYSGKSSYGLSHRSLGDNTSAMMTLMETYNPSMGPLHGKMDEDLIVNGNEPNYLQAHRDGYVYFDVPENGYPLIQRVARHVTCISYLCQAFSEENPDKAIVLEGIGTYDEIVVKGLEGLLKPVK
;
A
#
# COMPACT_ATOMS: atom_id res chain seq x y z
N MET A 1 34.02 -42.34 -19.77
CA MET A 1 33.28 -41.85 -18.59
C MET A 1 32.31 -42.95 -18.13
N ASN A 2 32.27 -43.30 -16.84
CA ASN A 2 31.36 -44.34 -16.31
C ASN A 2 29.90 -44.02 -16.69
N LYS A 3 29.12 -45.01 -17.13
CA LYS A 3 27.69 -44.85 -17.51
C LYS A 3 26.87 -44.16 -16.41
N THR A 4 27.23 -44.39 -15.15
CA THR A 4 26.63 -43.72 -13.98
C THR A 4 26.89 -42.21 -13.98
N TYR A 5 28.11 -41.76 -14.32
CA TYR A 5 28.41 -40.33 -14.41
C TYR A 5 27.65 -39.67 -15.56
N ILE A 6 27.51 -40.34 -16.71
CA ILE A 6 26.71 -39.84 -17.83
C ILE A 6 25.25 -39.66 -17.40
N LYS A 7 24.65 -40.66 -16.74
CA LYS A 7 23.29 -40.58 -16.21
C LYS A 7 23.12 -39.42 -15.22
N ASN A 8 24.04 -39.27 -14.27
CA ASN A 8 23.97 -38.21 -13.26
C ASN A 8 24.07 -36.81 -13.90
N ILE A 9 24.95 -36.64 -14.89
CA ILE A 9 25.07 -35.39 -15.63
C ILE A 9 23.77 -35.08 -16.37
N ILE A 10 23.16 -36.06 -17.05
CA ILE A 10 21.88 -35.86 -17.75
C ILE A 10 20.79 -35.41 -16.78
N VAL A 11 20.68 -36.03 -15.59
CA VAL A 11 19.69 -35.63 -14.58
C VAL A 11 19.92 -34.19 -14.12
N ILE A 12 21.17 -33.80 -13.86
CA ILE A 12 21.50 -32.42 -13.48
C ILE A 12 21.15 -31.45 -14.60
N LEU A 13 21.48 -31.76 -15.85
CA LEU A 13 21.15 -30.92 -16.99
C LEU A 13 19.64 -30.74 -17.14
N ILE A 14 18.85 -31.80 -16.98
CA ILE A 14 17.39 -31.72 -17.01
C ILE A 14 16.88 -30.87 -15.85
N ALA A 15 17.39 -31.05 -14.63
CA ALA A 15 17.00 -30.23 -13.49
C ALA A 15 17.32 -28.74 -13.72
N LEU A 16 18.47 -28.43 -14.32
CA LEU A 16 18.86 -27.04 -14.64
C LEU A 16 17.95 -26.41 -15.71
N VAL A 17 17.43 -27.17 -16.65
CA VAL A 17 16.45 -26.68 -17.65
C VAL A 17 15.19 -26.11 -16.99
N PHE A 18 14.79 -26.60 -15.81
CA PHE A 18 13.66 -26.05 -15.06
C PHE A 18 14.10 -25.05 -14.00
N ALA A 19 15.18 -25.33 -13.27
CA ALA A 19 15.62 -24.50 -12.16
C ALA A 19 16.12 -23.13 -12.61
N VAL A 20 16.82 -23.04 -13.75
CA VAL A 20 17.38 -21.77 -14.23
C VAL A 20 16.28 -20.80 -14.68
N PRO A 21 15.33 -21.17 -15.57
CA PRO A 21 14.24 -20.27 -15.94
C PRO A 21 13.37 -19.86 -14.74
N ALA A 22 13.01 -20.81 -13.86
CA ALA A 22 12.25 -20.49 -12.65
C ALA A 22 13.01 -19.53 -11.72
N SER A 23 14.33 -19.69 -11.59
CA SER A 23 15.15 -18.77 -10.79
C SER A 23 15.21 -17.38 -11.41
N ILE A 24 15.33 -17.26 -12.73
CA ILE A 24 15.30 -15.96 -13.43
C ILE A 24 13.96 -15.27 -13.20
N ASP A 25 12.87 -16.02 -13.32
CA ASP A 25 11.50 -15.55 -13.11
C ASP A 25 11.30 -15.03 -11.68
N PHE A 26 11.64 -15.84 -10.65
CA PHE A 26 11.56 -15.42 -9.25
C PHE A 26 12.47 -14.23 -8.93
N LEU A 27 13.71 -14.22 -9.43
CA LEU A 27 14.62 -13.11 -9.22
C LEU A 27 14.15 -11.82 -9.90
N SER A 28 13.32 -11.93 -10.94
CA SER A 28 12.75 -10.77 -11.63
C SER A 28 11.81 -9.94 -10.73
N MET A 29 11.25 -10.52 -9.66
CA MET A 29 10.45 -9.79 -8.65
C MET A 29 11.30 -8.89 -7.75
N HIS A 30 12.63 -9.06 -7.73
CA HIS A 30 13.52 -8.16 -6.99
C HIS A 30 13.81 -6.86 -7.76
N ALA A 31 13.41 -6.75 -9.02
CA ALA A 31 13.52 -5.52 -9.80
C ALA A 31 12.39 -4.55 -9.41
N GLN A 32 12.74 -3.51 -8.64
CA GLN A 32 11.79 -2.47 -8.25
C GLN A 32 11.39 -1.60 -9.43
N GLU A 33 10.14 -1.12 -9.39
CA GLU A 33 9.60 -0.17 -10.37
C GLU A 33 10.38 1.14 -10.31
N GLN A 34 10.68 1.68 -11.48
CA GLN A 34 11.20 3.05 -11.55
C GLN A 34 10.08 4.06 -11.28
N ILE A 35 10.44 5.19 -10.70
CA ILE A 35 9.57 6.35 -10.52
C ILE A 35 10.06 7.46 -11.45
N ALA A 36 9.14 8.09 -12.16
CA ALA A 36 9.48 9.18 -13.06
C ALA A 36 9.90 10.45 -12.29
N ASP A 37 10.77 11.24 -12.91
CA ASP A 37 11.26 12.48 -12.30
C ASP A 37 10.11 13.47 -12.04
N ASN A 38 10.08 14.01 -10.81
CA ASN A 38 9.23 15.13 -10.44
C ASN A 38 10.11 16.25 -9.84
N PRO A 39 10.18 17.45 -10.46
CA PRO A 39 11.01 18.55 -9.97
C PRO A 39 10.59 19.09 -8.59
N HIS A 40 9.42 18.70 -8.09
CA HIS A 40 8.91 19.07 -6.77
C HIS A 40 9.31 18.10 -5.66
N VAL A 41 9.95 16.97 -5.98
CA VAL A 41 10.59 16.11 -4.98
C VAL A 41 11.87 16.80 -4.51
N SER A 42 11.83 17.27 -3.27
CA SER A 42 12.90 18.03 -2.62
C SER A 42 14.02 17.16 -2.05
N ASP A 43 13.70 15.93 -1.63
CA ASP A 43 14.67 15.00 -1.05
C ASP A 43 14.17 13.55 -1.18
N VAL A 44 15.10 12.59 -1.20
CA VAL A 44 14.81 11.14 -1.17
C VAL A 44 15.71 10.50 -0.12
N ARG A 45 15.10 9.85 0.86
CA ARG A 45 15.81 9.18 1.97
C ARG A 45 15.45 7.71 2.04
N MET A 46 16.30 6.91 2.66
CA MET A 46 15.95 5.53 3.02
C MET A 46 15.31 5.49 4.40
N LEU A 47 14.35 4.59 4.62
CA LEU A 47 13.73 4.34 5.92
C LEU A 47 14.77 3.95 6.98
N SER A 48 15.89 3.36 6.57
CA SER A 48 17.04 3.09 7.45
C SER A 48 17.66 4.32 8.11
N TYR A 49 17.34 5.53 7.65
CA TYR A 49 17.66 6.76 8.39
C TYR A 49 17.01 6.78 9.78
N TYR A 50 15.76 6.31 9.89
CA TYR A 50 14.98 6.22 11.13
C TYR A 50 15.11 4.85 11.82
N SER A 51 15.47 3.81 11.06
CA SER A 51 15.68 2.45 11.57
C SER A 51 16.97 1.84 11.01
N PRO A 52 18.15 2.17 11.57
CA PRO A 52 19.45 1.74 11.01
C PRO A 52 19.59 0.24 10.76
N GLY A 53 18.85 -0.58 11.52
CA GLY A 53 18.79 -2.03 11.36
C GLY A 53 18.15 -2.51 10.05
N LEU A 54 17.55 -1.64 9.24
CA LEU A 54 17.06 -1.92 7.90
C LEU A 54 18.14 -1.79 6.83
N LYS A 55 19.23 -1.06 7.07
CA LYS A 55 20.21 -0.75 6.04
C LYS A 55 20.79 -2.02 5.41
N GLY A 56 20.64 -2.14 4.09
CA GLY A 56 21.12 -3.29 3.32
C GLY A 56 20.22 -4.54 3.40
N THR A 57 19.05 -4.45 4.04
CA THR A 57 18.02 -5.49 4.01
C THR A 57 17.06 -5.27 2.83
N ALA A 58 16.29 -6.31 2.47
CA ALA A 58 15.27 -6.23 1.44
C ALA A 58 14.06 -5.35 1.82
N SER A 59 13.95 -4.92 3.08
CA SER A 59 12.86 -4.06 3.57
C SER A 59 13.25 -2.58 3.73
N ASP A 60 14.46 -2.18 3.34
CA ASP A 60 14.83 -0.76 3.35
C ASP A 60 14.21 -0.04 2.14
N THR A 61 13.25 0.85 2.40
CA THR A 61 12.44 1.52 1.39
C THR A 61 12.71 3.02 1.32
N GLU A 62 12.51 3.57 0.14
CA GLU A 62 12.65 4.98 -0.19
C GLU A 62 11.48 5.81 0.33
N LEU A 63 11.80 6.98 0.86
CA LEU A 63 10.91 8.04 1.33
C LEU A 63 11.06 9.21 0.36
N PHE A 64 9.99 9.58 -0.35
CA PHE A 64 9.98 10.72 -1.26
C PHE A 64 9.41 11.93 -0.53
N ILE A 65 10.19 13.02 -0.45
CA ILE A 65 9.83 14.21 0.32
C ILE A 65 9.53 15.37 -0.62
N LEU A 66 8.32 15.90 -0.54
CA LEU A 66 7.87 17.11 -1.22
C LEU A 66 7.62 18.20 -0.17
N ASP A 67 8.58 19.12 -0.02
CA ASP A 67 8.49 20.25 0.91
C ASP A 67 8.26 21.55 0.13
N SER A 68 7.19 22.29 0.48
CA SER A 68 6.91 23.57 -0.16
C SER A 68 7.85 24.70 0.27
N GLY A 69 8.65 24.49 1.33
CA GLY A 69 9.46 25.50 2.00
C GLY A 69 8.65 26.56 2.74
N LYS A 70 7.33 26.38 2.87
CA LYS A 70 6.43 27.30 3.58
C LYS A 70 5.89 26.61 4.84
N PRO A 71 5.76 27.33 5.96
CA PRO A 71 5.16 26.79 7.18
C PRO A 71 3.79 26.15 6.91
N GLY A 72 3.57 24.97 7.48
CA GLY A 72 2.36 24.16 7.32
C GLY A 72 2.53 22.80 7.99
N GLY A 73 1.54 21.93 7.82
CA GLY A 73 1.57 20.59 8.38
C GLY A 73 2.38 19.61 7.54
N THR A 74 2.67 18.44 8.12
CA THR A 74 3.29 17.31 7.41
C THR A 74 2.30 16.16 7.25
N LEU A 75 2.05 15.74 6.01
CA LEU A 75 1.35 14.51 5.65
C LEU A 75 2.34 13.38 5.37
N LEU A 76 2.09 12.19 5.90
CA LEU A 76 2.72 10.95 5.48
C LEU A 76 1.73 10.08 4.71
N VAL A 77 2.12 9.59 3.54
CA VAL A 77 1.32 8.66 2.71
C VAL A 77 2.04 7.33 2.63
N LEU A 78 1.35 6.25 3.01
CA LEU A 78 1.84 4.88 2.93
C LEU A 78 1.09 4.14 1.81
N GLY A 79 1.84 3.72 0.79
CA GLY A 79 1.42 2.76 -0.23
C GLY A 79 2.17 1.45 -0.07
N GLY A 80 1.65 0.39 -0.68
CA GLY A 80 2.31 -0.92 -0.68
C GLY A 80 2.52 -1.51 0.72
N THR A 81 1.65 -1.19 1.68
CA THR A 81 1.63 -1.85 3.00
C THR A 81 1.35 -3.34 2.82
N HIS A 82 0.42 -3.68 1.93
CA HIS A 82 0.28 -5.02 1.37
C HIS A 82 0.53 -4.97 -0.14
N PRO A 83 1.61 -5.59 -0.63
CA PRO A 83 1.98 -5.62 -2.04
C PRO A 83 0.97 -6.24 -3.03
N ASN A 84 -0.06 -6.93 -2.54
CA ASN A 84 -1.16 -7.46 -3.35
C ASN A 84 -2.32 -6.46 -3.53
N GLU A 85 -2.18 -5.25 -2.97
CA GLU A 85 -3.13 -4.15 -3.03
C GLU A 85 -2.55 -3.06 -3.96
N SER A 86 -2.64 -3.32 -5.28
CA SER A 86 -2.03 -2.53 -6.34
C SER A 86 -2.46 -1.06 -6.33
N ALA A 87 -3.70 -0.73 -5.97
CA ALA A 87 -4.18 0.65 -6.01
C ALA A 87 -3.40 1.55 -5.05
N GLY A 88 -3.12 1.10 -3.83
CA GLY A 88 -2.34 1.88 -2.86
C GLY A 88 -0.92 2.18 -3.35
N MET A 89 -0.23 1.20 -3.95
CA MET A 89 1.09 1.43 -4.53
C MET A 89 1.03 2.41 -5.71
N ILE A 90 0.11 2.21 -6.65
CA ILE A 90 0.01 3.05 -7.85
C ILE A 90 -0.41 4.47 -7.50
N SER A 91 -1.32 4.65 -6.53
CA SER A 91 -1.64 5.96 -5.96
C SER A 91 -0.40 6.64 -5.40
N ALA A 92 0.39 5.95 -4.57
CA ALA A 92 1.62 6.51 -4.02
C ALA A 92 2.64 6.90 -5.10
N ILE A 93 2.87 6.04 -6.10
CA ILE A 93 3.74 6.35 -7.24
C ILE A 93 3.21 7.57 -8.01
N SER A 94 1.91 7.62 -8.30
CA SER A 94 1.29 8.73 -9.02
C SER A 94 1.42 10.07 -8.27
N LEU A 95 1.35 10.04 -6.94
CA LEU A 95 1.61 11.20 -6.09
C LEU A 95 3.05 11.65 -6.22
N VAL A 96 4.03 10.75 -6.09
CA VAL A 96 5.45 11.11 -6.24
C VAL A 96 5.71 11.72 -7.62
N GLU A 97 5.10 11.19 -8.68
CA GLU A 97 5.32 11.64 -10.04
C GLU A 97 4.64 12.97 -10.38
N ASN A 98 3.51 13.31 -9.75
CA ASN A 98 2.67 14.44 -10.19
C ASN A 98 2.44 15.53 -9.14
N LEU A 99 2.57 15.24 -7.86
CA LEU A 99 2.20 16.17 -6.80
C LEU A 99 3.16 17.37 -6.74
N LYS A 100 2.58 18.53 -6.49
CA LYS A 100 3.26 19.74 -6.02
C LYS A 100 2.63 20.16 -4.70
N VAL A 101 3.45 20.44 -3.71
CA VAL A 101 2.99 20.95 -2.41
C VAL A 101 3.16 22.46 -2.38
N ASN A 102 2.06 23.19 -2.20
CA ASN A 102 2.05 24.66 -2.18
C ASN A 102 2.23 25.25 -0.79
N GLN A 103 1.88 24.49 0.25
CA GLN A 103 2.06 24.80 1.66
C GLN A 103 2.17 23.50 2.46
N GLY A 104 3.09 23.47 3.43
CA GLY A 104 3.38 22.27 4.23
C GLY A 104 4.28 21.28 3.50
N ARG A 105 4.24 20.03 3.94
CA ARG A 105 5.12 18.96 3.46
C ARG A 105 4.36 17.65 3.28
N VAL A 106 4.74 16.88 2.27
CA VAL A 106 4.25 15.53 2.04
C VAL A 106 5.43 14.55 1.95
N ILE A 107 5.35 13.45 2.70
CA ILE A 107 6.29 12.34 2.65
C ILE A 107 5.54 11.13 2.11
N VAL A 108 6.06 10.48 1.06
CA VAL A 108 5.40 9.33 0.42
C VAL A 108 6.30 8.10 0.49
N ILE A 109 5.74 6.96 0.90
CA ILE A 109 6.39 5.64 0.88
C ILE A 109 5.60 4.71 -0.04
N PRO A 110 6.01 4.50 -1.30
CA PRO A 110 5.26 3.65 -2.22
C PRO A 110 5.34 2.15 -1.91
N TRP A 111 6.43 1.71 -1.26
CA TRP A 111 6.71 0.30 -0.98
C TRP A 111 6.92 0.04 0.51
N THR A 112 5.91 0.35 1.33
CA THR A 112 5.97 0.19 2.79
C THR A 112 6.41 -1.22 3.22
N ASN A 113 5.94 -2.27 2.55
CA ASN A 113 6.45 -3.64 2.70
C ASN A 113 7.31 -4.06 1.49
N LYS A 114 8.44 -3.38 1.24
CA LYS A 114 9.32 -3.62 0.09
C LYS A 114 9.73 -5.09 -0.11
N SER A 115 10.01 -5.81 0.97
CA SER A 115 10.32 -7.26 0.91
C SER A 115 9.13 -8.09 0.39
N GLY A 116 7.89 -7.74 0.73
CA GLY A 116 6.72 -8.46 0.23
C GLY A 116 6.54 -8.39 -1.30
N PHE A 117 7.11 -7.36 -1.96
CA PHE A 117 7.14 -7.27 -3.43
C PHE A 117 8.08 -8.27 -4.13
N THR A 118 8.81 -9.09 -3.37
CA THR A 118 9.79 -10.05 -3.92
C THR A 118 9.28 -11.48 -4.00
N HIS A 119 8.00 -11.72 -3.69
CA HIS A 119 7.38 -13.04 -3.81
C HIS A 119 5.87 -12.94 -3.97
N THR A 120 5.25 -14.00 -4.47
CA THR A 120 3.79 -14.18 -4.53
C THR A 120 3.32 -15.23 -3.53
N SER A 121 2.02 -15.31 -3.27
CA SER A 121 1.43 -16.38 -2.47
C SER A 121 1.52 -17.73 -3.20
N PRO A 122 2.16 -18.75 -2.62
CA PRO A 122 2.09 -20.10 -3.16
C PRO A 122 0.64 -20.60 -3.16
N LEU A 123 0.24 -21.25 -4.25
CA LEU A 123 -1.09 -21.89 -4.44
C LEU A 123 -2.29 -20.94 -4.65
N ASP A 124 -2.10 -19.63 -4.59
CA ASP A 124 -3.19 -18.65 -4.81
C ASP A 124 -3.38 -18.29 -6.31
N GLY A 125 -2.58 -18.87 -7.21
CA GLY A 125 -2.65 -18.55 -8.65
C GLY A 125 -2.36 -17.08 -8.96
N MET A 126 -1.56 -16.45 -8.09
CA MET A 126 -1.29 -15.02 -8.08
C MET A 126 -0.42 -14.58 -9.26
N LEU A 127 -0.82 -13.48 -9.89
CA LEU A 127 -0.02 -12.77 -10.88
C LEU A 127 1.12 -12.04 -10.17
N ASP A 128 2.32 -12.05 -10.74
CA ASP A 128 3.51 -11.42 -10.16
C ASP A 128 3.76 -10.00 -10.72
N LYS A 129 3.30 -9.71 -11.95
CA LYS A 129 3.45 -8.43 -12.63
C LYS A 129 2.29 -8.12 -13.57
N PHE A 130 2.02 -6.83 -13.78
CA PHE A 130 1.10 -6.34 -14.81
C PHE A 130 1.70 -5.14 -15.55
N ASP A 131 1.27 -4.95 -16.79
CA ASP A 131 1.76 -3.90 -17.67
C ASP A 131 0.71 -2.81 -17.90
N ILE A 132 1.17 -1.55 -17.91
CA ILE A 132 0.39 -0.39 -18.33
C ILE A 132 1.07 0.20 -19.55
N THR A 133 0.34 0.27 -20.67
CA THR A 133 0.78 1.01 -21.85
C THR A 133 0.42 2.48 -21.69
N LEU A 134 1.41 3.35 -21.73
CA LEU A 134 1.24 4.80 -21.58
C LEU A 134 0.76 5.46 -22.88
N ALA A 135 0.31 6.70 -22.78
CA ALA A 135 -0.19 7.47 -23.92
C ALA A 135 0.86 7.69 -25.04
N ASP A 136 2.16 7.63 -24.72
CA ASP A 136 3.26 7.74 -25.69
C ASP A 136 3.67 6.39 -26.32
N GLY A 137 3.00 5.29 -25.94
CA GLY A 137 3.26 3.93 -26.39
C GLY A 137 4.32 3.18 -25.61
N CYS A 138 4.97 3.79 -24.60
CA CYS A 138 5.88 3.09 -23.72
C CYS A 138 5.11 2.20 -22.73
N THR A 139 5.69 1.08 -22.32
CA THR A 139 5.11 0.19 -21.30
C THR A 139 5.80 0.39 -19.96
N ARG A 140 5.01 0.47 -18.89
CA ARG A 140 5.48 0.34 -17.51
C ARG A 140 4.99 -0.95 -16.90
N THR A 141 5.90 -1.70 -16.30
CA THR A 141 5.61 -2.95 -15.59
C THR A 141 5.62 -2.69 -14.08
N PHE A 142 4.62 -3.21 -13.38
CA PHE A 142 4.47 -3.09 -11.93
C PHE A 142 4.34 -4.48 -11.31
N ARG A 143 5.02 -4.71 -10.18
CA ARG A 143 4.92 -5.96 -9.43
C ARG A 143 3.66 -6.01 -8.59
N ILE A 144 3.14 -7.21 -8.44
CA ILE A 144 2.14 -7.58 -7.45
C ILE A 144 2.83 -8.56 -6.52
N GLY A 145 3.02 -8.16 -5.27
CA GLY A 145 3.70 -8.97 -4.26
C GLY A 145 2.75 -9.59 -3.27
N ASN A 146 3.29 -10.34 -2.33
CA ASN A 146 2.50 -10.93 -1.25
C ASN A 146 2.17 -9.91 -0.16
N ARG A 147 1.02 -10.08 0.49
CA ARG A 147 0.61 -9.40 1.72
C ARG A 147 1.69 -9.37 2.81
N LEU A 148 2.48 -10.43 2.92
CA LEU A 148 3.48 -10.65 3.95
C LEU A 148 4.89 -10.35 3.45
N THR A 149 5.76 -9.82 4.32
CA THR A 149 7.22 -9.79 4.13
C THR A 149 7.71 -11.19 3.70
N ASN A 150 8.68 -11.23 2.79
CA ASN A 150 9.17 -12.49 2.21
C ASN A 150 9.72 -13.42 3.32
N PRO A 151 9.28 -14.68 3.41
CA PRO A 151 9.78 -15.62 4.41
C PRO A 151 11.28 -15.94 4.25
N VAL A 152 11.88 -15.68 3.08
CA VAL A 152 13.34 -15.77 2.88
C VAL A 152 14.07 -14.66 3.63
N ASP A 153 13.48 -13.46 3.71
CA ASP A 153 14.08 -12.31 4.39
C ASP A 153 13.79 -12.31 5.90
N GLN A 154 12.66 -12.88 6.31
CA GLN A 154 12.26 -13.02 7.71
C GLN A 154 11.88 -14.46 8.04
N TRP A 155 12.80 -15.17 8.69
CA TRP A 155 12.59 -16.51 9.22
C TRP A 155 13.23 -16.65 10.61
N PRO A 156 12.67 -17.45 11.54
CA PRO A 156 11.43 -18.23 11.45
C PRO A 156 10.17 -17.47 11.89
N ASP A 157 9.02 -17.94 11.42
CA ASP A 157 7.71 -17.59 12.00
C ASP A 157 7.55 -18.32 13.34
N ARG A 158 7.53 -17.56 14.44
CA ARG A 158 7.54 -18.12 15.80
C ARG A 158 6.17 -18.70 16.15
N SER A 159 6.15 -19.82 16.88
CA SER A 159 4.90 -20.50 17.28
C SER A 159 3.99 -19.67 18.20
N PHE A 160 4.58 -18.69 18.90
CA PHE A 160 3.91 -17.65 19.68
C PHE A 160 4.68 -16.35 19.48
N TYR A 161 3.96 -15.27 19.23
CA TYR A 161 4.55 -13.94 19.20
C TYR A 161 3.65 -12.92 19.92
N LYS A 162 4.25 -11.99 20.66
CA LYS A 162 3.54 -10.85 21.24
C LYS A 162 4.23 -9.56 20.77
N GLY A 163 3.56 -8.84 19.87
CA GLY A 163 4.03 -7.56 19.33
C GLY A 163 3.98 -6.43 20.35
N THR A 164 4.57 -5.29 20.00
CA THR A 164 4.62 -4.08 20.85
C THR A 164 3.26 -3.50 21.18
N SER A 165 2.33 -3.55 20.23
CA SER A 165 0.93 -3.17 20.43
C SER A 165 0.17 -4.09 21.40
N GLY A 166 0.78 -5.19 21.84
CA GLY A 166 0.11 -6.20 22.66
C GLY A 166 -0.65 -7.26 21.87
N ARG A 167 -0.70 -7.15 20.52
CA ARG A 167 -1.23 -8.21 19.65
C ARG A 167 -0.49 -9.52 19.90
N LYS A 168 -1.25 -10.59 20.12
CA LYS A 168 -0.71 -11.95 20.22
C LYS A 168 -0.99 -12.70 18.93
N LEU A 169 0.03 -13.31 18.36
CA LEU A 169 -0.07 -14.20 17.21
C LEU A 169 0.19 -15.62 17.70
N VAL A 170 -0.77 -16.50 17.43
CA VAL A 170 -0.76 -17.89 17.89
C VAL A 170 -1.32 -18.82 16.82
N GLY A 171 -0.84 -20.06 16.80
CA GLY A 171 -1.37 -21.10 15.92
C GLY A 171 -1.23 -20.75 14.43
N THR A 172 -2.35 -20.67 13.72
CA THR A 172 -2.39 -20.38 12.28
C THR A 172 -2.07 -18.92 11.95
N GLU A 173 -2.14 -18.00 12.92
CA GLU A 173 -1.81 -16.58 12.72
C GLU A 173 -0.30 -16.29 12.78
N ASN A 174 0.55 -17.28 13.02
CA ASN A 174 1.98 -17.02 13.23
C ASN A 174 2.68 -16.39 12.02
N ALA A 175 2.20 -16.66 10.80
CA ALA A 175 2.69 -16.02 9.58
C ALA A 175 2.44 -14.50 9.54
N GLU A 176 1.45 -14.01 10.28
CA GLU A 176 1.14 -12.57 10.39
C GLU A 176 2.25 -11.79 11.12
N ILE A 177 3.27 -12.46 11.69
CA ILE A 177 4.47 -11.79 12.20
C ILE A 177 5.24 -11.08 11.08
N ARG A 178 5.00 -11.49 9.83
CA ARG A 178 5.52 -10.88 8.59
C ARG A 178 4.58 -9.82 8.00
N ASN A 179 3.45 -9.54 8.62
CA ASN A 179 2.50 -8.55 8.13
C ASN A 179 2.78 -7.18 8.76
N VAL A 180 3.17 -6.18 7.94
CA VAL A 180 3.42 -4.81 8.43
C VAL A 180 2.21 -4.27 9.20
N ASN A 181 0.99 -4.47 8.68
CA ASN A 181 -0.25 -4.03 9.32
C ASN A 181 -0.71 -4.96 10.46
N ARG A 182 0.22 -5.63 11.15
CA ARG A 182 0.01 -6.40 12.40
C ARG A 182 1.09 -6.11 13.43
N MET A 183 2.15 -5.42 13.04
CA MET A 183 3.39 -5.29 13.79
C MET A 183 3.67 -3.85 14.23
N TYR A 184 2.78 -2.91 13.91
CA TYR A 184 2.88 -1.55 14.44
C TYR A 184 2.75 -1.51 15.96
N TYR A 185 3.45 -0.62 16.66
CA TYR A 185 4.40 0.39 16.15
C TYR A 185 5.86 -0.13 16.02
N GLY A 186 6.09 -1.44 16.14
CA GLY A 186 7.39 -2.08 15.88
C GLY A 186 8.44 -1.94 16.98
N LYS A 187 9.63 -2.50 16.72
CA LYS A 187 10.84 -2.47 17.57
C LYS A 187 12.09 -2.34 16.71
N ALA A 188 13.03 -1.48 17.13
CA ALA A 188 14.32 -1.30 16.45
C ALA A 188 15.16 -2.60 16.39
N ASP A 189 15.09 -3.43 17.43
CA ASP A 189 15.79 -4.71 17.56
C ASP A 189 14.87 -5.93 17.33
N GLY A 190 13.68 -5.71 16.75
CA GLY A 190 12.69 -6.73 16.46
C GLY A 190 13.00 -7.58 15.23
N VAL A 191 12.00 -8.37 14.82
CA VAL A 191 12.03 -9.04 13.50
C VAL A 191 12.05 -8.00 12.37
N LEU A 192 12.41 -8.40 11.14
CA LEU A 192 12.57 -7.47 10.01
C LEU A 192 11.34 -6.56 9.80
N THR A 193 10.13 -7.12 9.81
CA THR A 193 8.87 -6.39 9.69
C THR A 193 8.66 -5.39 10.84
N GLU A 194 9.08 -5.72 12.08
CA GLU A 194 9.00 -4.78 13.20
C GLU A 194 9.97 -3.61 13.06
N LYS A 195 11.12 -3.82 12.41
CA LYS A 195 12.08 -2.74 12.15
C LYS A 195 11.53 -1.74 11.12
N VAL A 196 10.74 -2.20 10.16
CA VAL A 196 9.98 -1.34 9.24
C VAL A 196 8.95 -0.53 10.02
N CYS A 197 8.11 -1.20 10.83
CA CYS A 197 7.12 -0.52 11.65
C CYS A 197 7.73 0.50 12.62
N TYR A 198 8.88 0.17 13.22
CA TYR A 198 9.64 1.08 14.07
C TYR A 198 10.18 2.28 13.29
N GLY A 199 10.72 2.06 12.09
CA GLY A 199 11.19 3.16 11.24
C GLY A 199 10.08 4.13 10.88
N ILE A 200 8.87 3.64 10.60
CA ILE A 200 7.69 4.49 10.34
C ILE A 200 7.25 5.23 11.60
N PHE A 201 7.26 4.55 12.76
CA PHE A 201 6.98 5.19 14.04
C PHE A 201 7.97 6.33 14.35
N ASP A 202 9.27 6.08 14.19
CA ASP A 202 10.32 7.06 14.45
C ASP A 202 10.33 8.19 13.41
N LEU A 203 10.01 7.90 12.15
CA LEU A 203 9.76 8.88 11.09
C LEU A 203 8.63 9.85 11.49
N ILE A 204 7.49 9.33 11.94
CA ILE A 204 6.33 10.15 12.34
C ILE A 204 6.72 11.14 13.45
N GLN A 205 7.47 10.65 14.44
CA GLN A 205 7.90 11.46 15.59
C GLN A 205 8.99 12.46 15.19
N SER A 206 9.96 12.06 14.37
CA SER A 206 11.11 12.86 13.99
C SER A 206 10.76 13.99 13.01
N GLU A 207 9.79 13.76 12.13
CA GLU A 207 9.36 14.72 11.11
C GLU A 207 8.10 15.52 11.51
N ASP A 208 7.67 15.42 12.78
CA ASP A 208 6.44 16.02 13.32
C ASP A 208 5.22 15.81 12.41
N VAL A 209 5.03 14.56 11.96
CA VAL A 209 3.94 14.22 11.06
C VAL A 209 2.60 14.48 11.74
N ASN A 210 1.75 15.28 11.12
CA ASN A 210 0.47 15.66 11.70
C ASN A 210 -0.68 14.78 11.19
N LEU A 211 -0.58 14.30 9.95
CA LEU A 211 -1.60 13.48 9.29
C LEU A 211 -0.93 12.30 8.61
N VAL A 212 -1.49 11.10 8.73
CA VAL A 212 -1.05 9.92 8.00
C VAL A 212 -2.22 9.30 7.25
N MET A 213 -2.00 8.97 5.97
CA MET A 213 -2.90 8.14 5.17
C MET A 213 -2.21 6.82 4.81
N ASP A 214 -2.72 5.71 5.32
CA ASP A 214 -2.34 4.35 4.91
C ASP A 214 -3.37 3.80 3.93
N MET A 215 -2.97 3.56 2.68
CA MET A 215 -3.87 3.15 1.60
C MET A 215 -3.92 1.62 1.49
N HIS A 216 -5.11 1.06 1.69
CA HIS A 216 -5.38 -0.38 1.64
C HIS A 216 -6.49 -0.69 0.63
N GLU A 217 -6.54 -1.95 0.24
CA GLU A 217 -7.68 -2.51 -0.45
C GLU A 217 -8.22 -3.74 0.29
N GLY A 218 -9.54 -3.92 0.23
CA GLY A 218 -10.24 -5.04 0.82
C GLY A 218 -10.80 -5.97 -0.24
N SER A 219 -11.00 -7.23 0.15
CA SER A 219 -11.78 -8.14 -0.68
C SER A 219 -13.26 -7.70 -0.71
N PRO A 220 -14.02 -8.08 -1.75
CA PRO A 220 -15.41 -7.65 -1.90
C PRO A 220 -16.33 -7.99 -0.72
N GLU A 221 -16.03 -9.06 0.02
CA GLU A 221 -16.78 -9.49 1.20
C GLU A 221 -16.51 -8.61 2.44
N PHE A 222 -15.55 -7.70 2.37
CA PHE A 222 -15.15 -6.89 3.51
C PHE A 222 -16.16 -5.78 3.81
N LEU A 223 -16.61 -5.68 5.05
CA LEU A 223 -17.67 -4.73 5.45
C LEU A 223 -17.21 -3.27 5.54
N TYR A 224 -15.89 -3.05 5.60
CA TYR A 224 -15.29 -1.73 5.72
C TYR A 224 -14.74 -1.19 4.39
N LEU A 225 -15.16 -1.77 3.26
CA LEU A 225 -15.01 -1.09 1.98
C LEU A 225 -15.69 0.29 2.04
N ASP A 226 -15.14 1.24 1.29
CA ASP A 226 -15.64 2.60 1.26
C ASP A 226 -15.66 3.28 2.63
N CYS A 227 -14.62 3.01 3.41
CA CYS A 227 -14.44 3.55 4.75
C CYS A 227 -13.01 4.06 4.96
N THR A 228 -12.91 5.19 5.65
CA THR A 228 -11.68 5.65 6.27
C THR A 228 -11.76 5.41 7.78
N MET A 229 -10.86 4.59 8.30
CA MET A 229 -10.69 4.37 9.73
C MET A 229 -9.77 5.42 10.32
N VAL A 230 -10.14 5.97 11.47
CA VAL A 230 -9.37 6.99 12.18
C VAL A 230 -9.11 6.58 13.63
N ASN A 231 -7.93 6.90 14.18
CA ASN A 231 -7.67 6.68 15.60
C ASN A 231 -8.54 7.58 16.48
N TRP A 232 -9.07 7.04 17.57
CA TRP A 232 -9.65 7.88 18.63
C TRP A 232 -8.56 8.34 19.58
N LYS A 233 -8.50 9.64 19.84
CA LYS A 233 -7.60 10.22 20.83
C LYS A 233 -8.28 11.35 21.58
N GLN A 234 -8.06 11.41 22.90
CA GLN A 234 -8.66 12.45 23.74
C GLN A 234 -8.07 13.84 23.44
N ASP A 235 -6.79 13.88 23.06
CA ASP A 235 -6.03 15.06 22.63
C ASP A 235 -6.17 15.37 21.13
N ASN A 236 -6.85 14.50 20.36
CA ASN A 236 -7.19 14.71 18.95
C ASN A 236 -8.70 14.49 18.73
N SER A 237 -9.51 15.26 19.47
CA SER A 237 -10.97 15.14 19.43
C SER A 237 -11.58 15.53 18.08
N THR A 238 -10.82 16.19 17.21
CA THR A 238 -11.26 16.65 15.89
C THR A 238 -10.98 15.65 14.78
N ALA A 239 -10.21 14.58 15.03
CA ALA A 239 -9.86 13.58 14.02
C ALA A 239 -11.09 13.00 13.30
N MET A 240 -12.14 12.67 14.05
CA MET A 240 -13.40 12.19 13.45
C MET A 240 -14.15 13.28 12.70
N SER A 241 -14.10 14.54 13.17
CA SER A 241 -14.70 15.68 12.45
C SER A 241 -14.04 15.85 11.09
N ILE A 242 -12.70 15.88 11.05
CA ILE A 242 -11.91 15.98 9.83
C ILE A 242 -12.21 14.82 8.87
N ALA A 243 -12.20 13.57 9.36
CA ALA A 243 -12.50 12.40 8.54
C ALA A 243 -13.95 12.40 8.03
N SER A 244 -14.91 12.88 8.84
CA SER A 244 -16.32 12.98 8.43
C SER A 244 -16.53 14.09 7.39
N SER A 245 -15.85 15.22 7.51
CA SER A 245 -15.86 16.28 6.49
C SER A 245 -15.29 15.78 5.16
N MET A 246 -14.18 15.03 5.20
CA MET A 246 -13.64 14.36 4.02
C MET A 246 -14.66 13.41 3.39
N ALA A 247 -15.27 12.54 4.21
CA ALA A 247 -16.27 11.58 3.74
C ALA A 247 -17.51 12.28 3.13
N LEU A 248 -17.93 13.40 3.71
CA LEU A 248 -19.00 14.23 3.15
C LEU A 248 -18.61 14.82 1.79
N SER A 249 -17.40 15.35 1.64
CA SER A 249 -16.91 15.86 0.35
C SER A 249 -16.87 14.77 -0.73
N MET A 250 -16.40 13.57 -0.38
CA MET A 250 -16.48 12.41 -1.28
C MET A 250 -17.92 12.12 -1.71
N GLN A 251 -18.87 12.11 -0.78
CA GLN A 251 -20.29 11.85 -1.08
C GLN A 251 -20.93 12.95 -1.93
N LEU A 252 -20.55 14.21 -1.75
CA LEU A 252 -21.01 15.33 -2.58
C LEU A 252 -20.58 15.19 -4.04
N ASP A 253 -19.44 14.52 -4.28
CA ASP A 253 -18.95 14.14 -5.61
C ASP A 253 -19.50 12.79 -6.10
N GLY A 254 -20.46 12.20 -5.38
CA GLY A 254 -21.07 10.91 -5.74
C GLY A 254 -20.18 9.70 -5.45
N LEU A 255 -19.16 9.83 -4.60
CA LEU A 255 -18.30 8.74 -4.17
C LEU A 255 -18.68 8.29 -2.76
N ASP A 256 -19.12 7.06 -2.61
CA ASP A 256 -19.44 6.51 -1.31
C ASP A 256 -18.20 6.49 -0.40
N MET A 257 -18.33 7.10 0.77
CA MET A 257 -17.30 7.11 1.79
C MET A 257 -17.92 7.23 3.17
N ARG A 258 -17.36 6.50 4.12
CA ARG A 258 -17.68 6.56 5.55
C ARG A 258 -16.42 6.91 6.35
N ALA A 259 -16.64 7.47 7.52
CA ALA A 259 -15.58 7.65 8.52
C ALA A 259 -15.96 6.86 9.78
N GLU A 260 -15.06 5.99 10.23
CA GLU A 260 -15.29 5.17 11.42
C GLU A 260 -14.09 5.19 12.37
N TYR A 261 -14.37 5.06 13.67
CA TYR A 261 -13.30 4.90 14.64
C TYR A 261 -12.68 3.52 14.54
N SER A 262 -11.37 3.51 14.69
CA SER A 262 -10.58 2.31 14.90
C SER A 262 -11.12 1.47 16.06
N GLY A 263 -11.38 0.19 15.79
CA GLY A 263 -11.79 -0.76 16.83
C GLY A 263 -10.83 -0.78 18.03
N LYS A 264 -11.39 -0.91 19.25
CA LYS A 264 -10.62 -0.95 20.52
C LYS A 264 -9.60 -2.08 20.61
N SER A 265 -9.81 -3.16 19.86
CA SER A 265 -8.99 -4.36 19.83
C SER A 265 -8.11 -4.48 18.59
N SER A 266 -8.04 -3.44 17.74
CA SER A 266 -7.27 -3.45 16.48
C SER A 266 -5.77 -3.30 16.68
N TYR A 267 -5.20 -4.03 17.66
CA TYR A 267 -3.78 -4.02 17.96
C TYR A 267 -2.97 -4.47 16.74
N GLY A 268 -1.87 -3.77 16.48
CA GLY A 268 -0.96 -3.98 15.36
C GLY A 268 -1.32 -3.25 14.07
N LEU A 269 -2.54 -2.71 13.94
CA LEU A 269 -2.95 -1.97 12.74
C LEU A 269 -2.38 -0.54 12.75
N SER A 270 -2.04 0.04 11.59
CA SER A 270 -1.49 1.39 11.47
C SER A 270 -2.38 2.45 12.11
N HIS A 271 -3.64 2.53 11.66
CA HIS A 271 -4.65 3.47 12.15
C HIS A 271 -4.95 3.34 13.65
N ARG A 272 -4.49 2.28 14.32
CA ARG A 272 -4.69 2.07 15.75
C ARG A 272 -3.41 2.19 16.55
N SER A 273 -2.43 1.37 16.23
CA SER A 273 -1.21 1.23 17.02
C SER A 273 -0.22 2.35 16.79
N LEU A 274 -0.13 2.93 15.58
CA LEU A 274 0.58 4.19 15.43
C LEU A 274 -0.23 5.31 16.08
N GLY A 275 -1.55 5.36 15.85
CA GLY A 275 -2.39 6.46 16.32
C GLY A 275 -2.49 6.58 17.83
N ASP A 276 -2.43 5.47 18.56
CA ASP A 276 -2.38 5.47 20.02
C ASP A 276 -1.00 5.93 20.56
N ASN A 277 0.07 5.81 19.76
CA ASN A 277 1.46 5.96 20.22
C ASN A 277 2.22 7.16 19.61
N THR A 278 1.65 7.87 18.64
CA THR A 278 2.22 9.08 18.02
C THR A 278 1.26 10.27 18.13
N SER A 279 1.74 11.50 17.95
CA SER A 279 0.87 12.69 17.92
C SER A 279 0.04 12.83 16.64
N ALA A 280 0.34 12.06 15.60
CA ALA A 280 -0.31 12.16 14.31
C ALA A 280 -1.79 11.74 14.35
N MET A 281 -2.61 12.41 13.55
CA MET A 281 -3.90 11.89 13.11
C MET A 281 -3.65 10.74 12.14
N MET A 282 -3.94 9.52 12.56
CA MET A 282 -3.76 8.33 11.73
C MET A 282 -5.06 7.98 11.03
N THR A 283 -5.00 7.89 9.71
CA THR A 283 -6.09 7.38 8.88
C THR A 283 -5.64 6.19 8.05
N LEU A 284 -6.55 5.26 7.81
CA LEU A 284 -6.40 4.19 6.84
C LEU A 284 -7.66 4.15 5.98
N MET A 285 -7.49 4.05 4.65
CA MET A 285 -8.60 3.97 3.70
C MET A 285 -8.63 2.59 3.04
N GLU A 286 -9.83 2.01 2.96
CA GLU A 286 -10.08 0.74 2.27
C GLU A 286 -10.85 0.99 0.97
N THR A 287 -10.35 0.46 -0.14
CA THR A 287 -11.06 0.44 -1.43
C THR A 287 -11.31 -0.99 -1.89
N TYR A 288 -12.30 -1.18 -2.76
CA TYR A 288 -12.63 -2.50 -3.33
C TYR A 288 -11.47 -3.04 -4.16
N ASN A 289 -11.10 -4.31 -4.00
CA ASN A 289 -10.18 -5.00 -4.91
C ASN A 289 -10.78 -6.34 -5.40
N PRO A 290 -11.10 -6.48 -6.70
CA PRO A 290 -11.71 -7.69 -7.24
C PRO A 290 -10.76 -8.89 -7.29
N SER A 291 -9.45 -8.64 -7.16
CA SER A 291 -8.42 -9.69 -7.17
C SER A 291 -8.13 -10.27 -5.78
N MET A 292 -8.87 -9.84 -4.77
CA MET A 292 -8.77 -10.33 -3.40
C MET A 292 -9.99 -11.15 -3.00
N GLY A 293 -9.81 -12.04 -2.03
CA GLY A 293 -10.87 -12.89 -1.48
C GLY A 293 -11.03 -14.21 -2.23
N PRO A 294 -11.76 -15.19 -1.67
CA PRO A 294 -11.78 -16.55 -2.16
C PRO A 294 -12.59 -16.77 -3.45
N LEU A 295 -13.36 -15.78 -3.91
CA LEU A 295 -14.25 -15.95 -5.06
C LEU A 295 -13.63 -15.49 -6.39
N HIS A 296 -12.49 -14.79 -6.37
CA HIS A 296 -11.85 -14.36 -7.62
C HIS A 296 -11.42 -15.57 -8.47
N GLY A 297 -11.45 -15.40 -9.79
CA GLY A 297 -10.93 -16.34 -10.76
C GLY A 297 -9.40 -16.38 -10.76
N LYS A 298 -8.80 -16.83 -11.87
CA LYS A 298 -7.35 -16.73 -12.02
C LYS A 298 -6.95 -15.25 -12.03
N MET A 299 -5.93 -14.88 -11.27
CA MET A 299 -5.37 -13.53 -11.35
C MET A 299 -4.65 -13.35 -12.69
N ASP A 300 -5.15 -12.44 -13.51
CA ASP A 300 -4.53 -11.99 -14.75
C ASP A 300 -4.58 -10.46 -14.87
N GLU A 301 -3.96 -9.92 -15.91
CA GLU A 301 -3.89 -8.47 -16.09
C GLU A 301 -5.27 -7.82 -16.29
N ASP A 302 -6.25 -8.53 -16.87
CA ASP A 302 -7.60 -7.99 -17.05
C ASP A 302 -8.31 -7.83 -15.70
N LEU A 303 -8.20 -8.83 -14.82
CA LEU A 303 -8.70 -8.73 -13.45
C LEU A 303 -8.03 -7.59 -12.67
N ILE A 304 -6.72 -7.41 -12.81
CA ILE A 304 -5.98 -6.37 -12.07
C ILE A 304 -6.27 -4.98 -12.62
N VAL A 305 -6.20 -4.78 -13.93
CA VAL A 305 -6.28 -3.46 -14.55
C VAL A 305 -7.72 -3.02 -14.76
N ASN A 306 -8.57 -3.90 -15.31
CA ASN A 306 -9.97 -3.58 -15.63
C ASN A 306 -10.94 -3.99 -14.53
N GLY A 307 -10.53 -4.84 -13.59
CA GLY A 307 -11.37 -5.24 -12.47
C GLY A 307 -12.51 -6.17 -12.85
N ASN A 308 -12.36 -6.90 -13.96
CA ASN A 308 -13.36 -7.83 -14.48
C ASN A 308 -13.33 -9.14 -13.68
N GLU A 309 -14.31 -9.33 -12.79
CA GLU A 309 -14.44 -10.57 -12.02
C GLU A 309 -15.87 -11.10 -12.07
N PRO A 310 -16.19 -12.08 -12.95
CA PRO A 310 -17.54 -12.57 -13.13
C PRO A 310 -18.11 -13.27 -11.89
N ASN A 311 -17.27 -13.91 -11.07
CA ASN A 311 -17.75 -14.58 -9.86
C ASN A 311 -18.22 -13.57 -8.81
N TYR A 312 -17.52 -12.44 -8.66
CA TYR A 312 -17.95 -11.38 -7.76
C TYR A 312 -19.21 -10.65 -8.25
N LEU A 313 -19.34 -10.44 -9.57
CA LEU A 313 -20.58 -9.92 -10.14
C LEU A 313 -21.76 -10.85 -9.88
N GLN A 314 -21.56 -12.16 -10.04
CA GLN A 314 -22.59 -13.15 -9.74
C GLN A 314 -22.92 -13.18 -8.23
N ALA A 315 -21.91 -13.16 -7.37
CA ALA A 315 -22.09 -13.15 -5.92
C ALA A 315 -22.83 -11.90 -5.42
N HIS A 316 -22.57 -10.74 -6.03
CA HIS A 316 -23.34 -9.50 -5.81
C HIS A 316 -24.81 -9.67 -6.23
N ARG A 317 -25.07 -10.18 -7.44
CA ARG A 317 -26.44 -10.45 -7.93
C ARG A 317 -27.22 -11.42 -7.05
N ASP A 318 -26.53 -12.37 -6.44
CA ASP A 318 -27.10 -13.35 -5.50
C ASP A 318 -27.23 -12.80 -4.06
N GLY A 319 -26.74 -11.60 -3.78
CA GLY A 319 -26.83 -10.94 -2.47
C GLY A 319 -25.80 -11.40 -1.42
N TYR A 320 -24.71 -12.05 -1.84
CA TYR A 320 -23.64 -12.50 -0.94
C TYR A 320 -22.57 -11.44 -0.65
N VAL A 321 -22.49 -10.41 -1.49
CA VAL A 321 -21.48 -9.35 -1.41
C VAL A 321 -22.21 -8.03 -1.20
N TYR A 322 -21.76 -7.24 -0.21
CA TYR A 322 -22.38 -5.95 0.12
C TYR A 322 -22.04 -4.86 -0.90
N PHE A 323 -20.82 -4.88 -1.43
CA PHE A 323 -20.36 -3.92 -2.42
C PHE A 323 -21.19 -4.00 -3.71
N ASP A 324 -21.47 -2.86 -4.31
CA ASP A 324 -22.18 -2.76 -5.59
C ASP A 324 -21.21 -3.03 -6.76
N VAL A 325 -21.08 -4.29 -7.15
CA VAL A 325 -20.09 -4.73 -8.16
C VAL A 325 -20.59 -4.34 -9.56
N PRO A 326 -19.89 -3.45 -10.30
CA PRO A 326 -20.36 -3.02 -11.61
C PRO A 326 -20.27 -4.13 -12.66
N GLU A 327 -21.18 -4.13 -13.63
CA GLU A 327 -21.21 -5.14 -14.69
C GLU A 327 -19.97 -5.12 -15.60
N ASN A 328 -19.32 -3.95 -15.75
CA ASN A 328 -18.17 -3.75 -16.61
C ASN A 328 -16.83 -3.72 -15.83
N GLY A 329 -16.82 -4.32 -14.64
CA GLY A 329 -15.65 -4.35 -13.75
C GLY A 329 -15.46 -3.06 -12.94
N TYR A 330 -14.51 -3.11 -12.00
CA TYR A 330 -14.09 -1.95 -11.20
C TYR A 330 -12.59 -1.66 -11.44
N PRO A 331 -12.26 -0.85 -12.47
CA PRO A 331 -10.89 -0.68 -12.93
C PRO A 331 -9.93 -0.11 -11.89
N LEU A 332 -8.64 -0.45 -12.01
CA LEU A 332 -7.56 0.05 -11.16
C LEU A 332 -7.51 1.58 -11.12
N ILE A 333 -7.76 2.28 -12.23
CA ILE A 333 -7.78 3.75 -12.25
C ILE A 333 -8.83 4.33 -11.31
N GLN A 334 -10.01 3.72 -11.18
CA GLN A 334 -11.06 4.22 -10.28
C GLN A 334 -10.63 4.07 -8.82
N ARG A 335 -10.02 2.93 -8.47
CA ARG A 335 -9.44 2.68 -7.14
C ARG A 335 -8.33 3.67 -6.79
N VAL A 336 -7.44 3.91 -7.75
CA VAL A 336 -6.34 4.88 -7.64
C VAL A 336 -6.87 6.31 -7.45
N ALA A 337 -7.83 6.71 -8.28
CA ALA A 337 -8.49 8.02 -8.20
C ALA A 337 -9.16 8.18 -6.83
N ARG A 338 -9.86 7.16 -6.32
CA ARG A 338 -10.53 7.19 -5.01
C ARG A 338 -9.54 7.50 -3.88
N HIS A 339 -8.39 6.81 -3.84
CA HIS A 339 -7.34 7.07 -2.85
C HIS A 339 -6.80 8.50 -2.93
N VAL A 340 -6.50 8.97 -4.14
CA VAL A 340 -5.97 10.32 -4.37
C VAL A 340 -6.97 11.39 -3.97
N THR A 341 -8.23 11.25 -4.38
CA THR A 341 -9.30 12.19 -4.03
C THR A 341 -9.54 12.22 -2.52
N CYS A 342 -9.53 11.06 -1.86
CA CYS A 342 -9.63 10.98 -0.41
C CYS A 342 -8.48 11.73 0.29
N ILE A 343 -7.23 11.59 -0.17
CA ILE A 343 -6.09 12.35 0.37
C ILE A 343 -6.30 13.86 0.20
N SER A 344 -6.74 14.30 -0.98
CA SER A 344 -7.01 15.72 -1.25
C SER A 344 -8.06 16.30 -0.31
N TYR A 345 -9.20 15.62 -0.16
CA TYR A 345 -10.26 16.05 0.75
C TYR A 345 -9.90 15.93 2.22
N LEU A 346 -9.07 14.95 2.60
CA LEU A 346 -8.56 14.85 3.95
C LEU A 346 -7.61 16.00 4.28
N CYS A 347 -6.73 16.38 3.36
CA CYS A 347 -5.85 17.53 3.53
C CYS A 347 -6.63 18.84 3.61
N GLN A 348 -7.67 18.99 2.78
CA GLN A 348 -8.56 20.15 2.84
C GLN A 348 -9.24 20.25 4.21
N ALA A 349 -9.94 19.18 4.64
CA ALA A 349 -10.63 19.16 5.93
C ALA A 349 -9.66 19.36 7.11
N PHE A 350 -8.46 18.77 7.04
CA PHE A 350 -7.42 18.97 8.05
C PHE A 350 -6.96 20.43 8.12
N SER A 351 -6.78 21.08 6.97
CA SER A 351 -6.32 22.46 6.86
C SER A 351 -7.38 23.47 7.31
N GLU A 352 -8.66 23.18 7.06
CA GLU A 352 -9.79 23.99 7.53
C GLU A 352 -9.89 23.96 9.06
N GLU A 353 -9.72 22.78 9.67
CA GLU A 353 -9.72 22.61 11.12
C GLU A 353 -8.42 23.12 11.77
N ASN A 354 -7.30 23.08 11.06
CA ASN A 354 -5.97 23.48 11.55
C ASN A 354 -5.27 24.48 10.60
N PRO A 355 -5.72 25.75 10.52
CA PRO A 355 -5.20 26.72 9.57
C PRO A 355 -3.68 26.97 9.68
N ASP A 356 -3.14 26.94 10.90
CA ASP A 356 -1.69 27.13 11.15
C ASP A 356 -0.84 25.95 10.67
N LYS A 357 -1.47 24.79 10.42
CA LYS A 357 -0.86 23.56 9.91
C LYS A 357 -1.42 23.17 8.54
N ALA A 358 -1.92 24.13 7.76
CA ALA A 358 -2.49 23.82 6.45
C ALA A 358 -1.51 23.04 5.54
N ILE A 359 -2.07 22.11 4.78
CA ILE A 359 -1.41 21.27 3.78
C ILE A 359 -2.16 21.48 2.47
N VAL A 360 -1.52 22.15 1.51
CA VAL A 360 -2.17 22.54 0.24
C VAL A 360 -1.50 21.80 -0.92
N LEU A 361 -2.27 20.93 -1.56
CA LEU A 361 -1.82 20.07 -2.66
C LEU A 361 -2.22 20.67 -4.03
N GLU A 362 -1.40 20.45 -5.05
CA GLU A 362 -1.65 20.81 -6.44
C GLU A 362 -1.14 19.69 -7.36
N GLY A 363 -1.74 19.54 -8.55
CA GLY A 363 -1.17 18.72 -9.63
C GLY A 363 -1.70 17.28 -9.76
N ILE A 364 -2.64 16.86 -8.89
CA ILE A 364 -3.18 15.49 -8.94
C ILE A 364 -4.56 15.39 -9.64
N GLY A 365 -5.32 16.49 -9.69
CA GLY A 365 -6.64 16.56 -10.33
C GLY A 365 -7.80 16.07 -9.46
N THR A 366 -9.02 16.26 -9.94
CA THR A 366 -10.25 15.70 -9.34
C THR A 366 -10.41 14.21 -9.67
N TYR A 367 -11.36 13.53 -9.02
CA TYR A 367 -11.64 12.13 -9.32
C TYR A 367 -11.92 11.89 -10.81
N ASP A 368 -12.84 12.67 -11.39
CA ASP A 368 -13.22 12.55 -12.80
C ASP A 368 -12.06 12.84 -13.75
N GLU A 369 -11.24 13.85 -13.43
CA GLU A 369 -10.04 14.17 -14.22
C GLU A 369 -9.06 13.00 -14.24
N ILE A 370 -8.83 12.34 -13.10
CA ILE A 370 -7.93 11.18 -13.01
C ILE A 370 -8.52 10.00 -13.78
N VAL A 371 -9.81 9.70 -13.61
CA VAL A 371 -10.48 8.60 -14.30
C VAL A 371 -10.46 8.79 -15.81
N VAL A 372 -10.76 10.01 -16.30
CA VAL A 372 -10.72 10.34 -17.73
C VAL A 372 -9.29 10.29 -18.29
N LYS A 373 -8.30 10.69 -17.49
CA LYS A 373 -6.88 10.65 -17.88
C LYS A 373 -6.35 9.22 -18.03
N GLY A 374 -6.96 8.27 -17.32
CA GLY A 374 -6.51 6.88 -17.31
C GLY A 374 -5.16 6.67 -16.60
N LEU A 375 -4.76 5.41 -16.41
CA LEU A 375 -3.42 5.11 -15.88
C LEU A 375 -2.32 5.55 -16.86
N GLU A 376 -2.63 5.46 -18.16
CA GLU A 376 -1.77 5.79 -19.29
C GLU A 376 -1.38 7.27 -19.37
N GLY A 377 -2.22 8.15 -18.83
CA GLY A 377 -1.92 9.58 -18.70
C GLY A 377 -1.53 9.99 -17.28
N LEU A 378 -1.96 9.25 -16.25
CA LEU A 378 -1.60 9.52 -14.86
C LEU A 378 -0.12 9.22 -14.59
N LEU A 379 0.36 8.06 -15.06
CA LEU A 379 1.74 7.62 -14.92
C LEU A 379 2.62 8.25 -15.99
N LYS A 380 3.86 8.58 -15.62
CA LYS A 380 4.84 9.17 -16.55
C LYS A 380 5.81 8.11 -17.09
N PRO A 381 6.35 8.29 -18.30
CA PRO A 381 7.39 7.41 -18.82
C PRO A 381 8.66 7.50 -17.97
N VAL A 382 9.37 6.38 -17.86
CA VAL A 382 10.63 6.22 -17.14
C VAL A 382 11.76 5.90 -18.13
N LYS A 383 13.02 6.16 -17.75
CA LYS A 383 14.17 6.10 -18.68
C LYS A 383 14.84 4.74 -18.76
#